data_AF-A0A932QZV5-F1
#
_entry.id   AF-A0A932QZV5-F1
#
_cell.length_a   1.000
_cell.length_b   1.000
_cell.length_c   1.000
_cell.angle_alpha   90.00
_cell.angle_beta   90.00
_cell.angle_gamma   90.00
#
_symmetry.space_group_name_H-M   'P 1'
#
loop_
_entity.id
_entity.type
_entity.pdbx_description
1 polymer ?
#
loop_
_entity_poly.entity_id
_entity_poly.type
_entity_poly.pdbx_seq_one_letter_code
_entity_poly.pdbx_strand_id
1 'polypeptide(L)'
;MRSLMRWLQSPKRKRVGAFLALSLFAVALLLPLVPVFAVAEDTPAASSDTPKIEKAKDVFYKTEGIVSGPPAPKLKYPDNYGTYGTFQSRTILWMANQQHLYFGSFVLAVPMFVMVVELVGMLQKDKRMSKKYDDLAHEFMKISLTAYSITAILGGLLIFTFLALYPGFFMYLASIFRPVMHVY
;
A
#
# COMPACT_ATOMS: atom_id res chain seq x y z
N MET A 1 30.36 1.70 38.11
CA MET A 1 29.60 1.73 36.85
C MET A 1 29.16 0.36 36.29
N ARG A 2 29.74 -0.79 36.68
CA ARG A 2 29.32 -2.12 36.16
C ARG A 2 28.07 -2.75 36.84
N SER A 3 27.62 -2.26 38.00
CA SER A 3 26.43 -2.81 38.68
C SER A 3 25.10 -2.25 38.15
N LEU A 4 25.04 -0.97 37.75
CA LEU A 4 23.87 -0.35 37.11
C LEU A 4 23.55 -0.98 35.75
N MET A 5 24.57 -1.37 34.98
CA MET A 5 24.40 -1.98 33.67
C MET A 5 23.89 -3.43 33.73
N ARG A 6 24.18 -4.15 34.82
CA ARG A 6 23.61 -5.49 35.10
C ARG A 6 22.15 -5.43 35.56
N TRP A 7 21.69 -4.31 36.13
CA TRP A 7 20.30 -4.11 36.57
C TRP A 7 19.31 -3.93 35.39
N LEU A 8 19.77 -3.35 34.27
CA LEU A 8 18.97 -3.23 33.04
C LEU A 8 18.82 -4.56 32.27
N GLN A 9 19.65 -5.58 32.53
CA GLN A 9 19.70 -6.81 31.74
C GLN A 9 18.84 -7.97 32.27
N SER A 10 18.00 -7.76 33.29
CA SER A 10 17.14 -8.83 33.80
C SER A 10 16.15 -9.33 32.74
N PRO A 11 16.03 -10.66 32.52
CA PRO A 11 15.23 -11.22 31.43
C PRO A 11 13.74 -10.88 31.55
N LYS A 12 13.25 -10.69 32.79
CA LYS A 12 11.87 -10.25 33.06
C LYS A 12 11.61 -8.83 32.53
N ARG A 13 12.54 -7.89 32.69
CA ARG A 13 12.37 -6.51 32.19
C ARG A 13 12.47 -6.39 30.68
N LYS A 14 13.28 -7.23 30.03
CA LYS A 14 13.32 -7.29 28.55
C LYS A 14 11.99 -7.78 27.97
N ARG A 15 11.37 -8.80 28.58
CA ARG A 15 10.03 -9.28 28.18
C ARG A 15 8.97 -8.22 28.41
N VAL A 16 8.96 -7.56 29.58
CA VAL A 16 8.04 -6.46 29.88
C VAL A 16 8.21 -5.29 28.89
N GLY A 17 9.45 -4.92 28.57
CA GLY A 17 9.75 -3.89 27.58
C GLY A 17 9.30 -4.25 26.16
N ALA A 18 9.46 -5.52 25.74
CA ALA A 18 8.99 -6.00 24.45
C ALA A 18 7.45 -6.00 24.36
N PHE A 19 6.74 -6.41 25.41
CA PHE A 19 5.27 -6.32 25.46
C PHE A 19 4.78 -4.88 25.47
N LEU A 20 5.48 -3.97 26.17
CA LEU A 20 5.18 -2.53 26.15
C LEU A 20 5.38 -1.92 24.76
N ALA A 21 6.48 -2.25 24.07
CA ALA A 21 6.74 -1.78 22.71
C ALA A 21 5.71 -2.31 21.70
N LEU A 22 5.34 -3.59 21.81
CA LEU A 22 4.32 -4.22 20.96
C LEU A 22 2.92 -3.60 21.20
N SER A 23 2.59 -3.31 22.47
CA SER A 23 1.35 -2.61 22.83
C SER A 23 1.33 -1.16 22.33
N LEU A 24 2.45 -0.44 22.42
CA LEU A 24 2.57 0.93 21.90
C LEU A 24 2.44 0.97 20.38
N PHE A 25 3.03 0.00 19.68
CA PHE A 25 2.91 -0.16 18.24
C PHE A 25 1.47 -0.50 17.83
N ALA A 26 0.79 -1.39 18.56
CA ALA A 26 -0.62 -1.72 18.31
C ALA A 26 -1.56 -0.52 18.54
N VAL A 27 -1.31 0.30 19.57
CA VAL A 27 -2.08 1.53 19.83
C VAL A 27 -1.80 2.59 18.76
N ALA A 28 -0.55 2.75 18.31
CA ALA A 28 -0.20 3.66 17.21
C ALA A 28 -0.81 3.22 15.87
N LEU A 29 -0.95 1.91 15.63
CA LEU A 29 -1.58 1.34 14.44
C LEU A 29 -3.11 1.50 14.45
N LEU A 30 -3.73 1.55 15.64
CA LEU A 30 -5.17 1.76 15.82
C LEU A 30 -5.56 3.24 15.99
N LEU A 31 -4.60 4.14 16.21
CA LEU A 31 -4.84 5.59 16.31
C LEU A 31 -5.56 6.21 15.08
N PRO A 32 -5.30 5.81 13.81
CA PRO A 32 -6.04 6.34 12.66
C PRO A 32 -7.46 5.78 12.49
N LEU A 33 -7.91 4.84 13.34
CA LEU A 33 -9.28 4.29 13.34
C LEU A 33 -10.22 4.98 14.33
N VAL A 34 -9.74 5.96 15.10
CA VAL A 34 -10.60 6.73 16.01
C VAL A 34 -11.24 7.88 15.21
N PRO A 35 -12.58 7.93 15.07
CA PRO A 35 -13.24 9.03 14.37
C PRO A 35 -13.02 10.33 15.15
N VAL A 36 -12.13 11.18 14.64
CA VAL A 36 -11.96 12.55 15.14
C VAL A 36 -13.22 13.31 14.75
N PHE A 37 -14.08 13.60 15.73
CA PHE A 37 -15.16 14.58 15.55
C PHE A 37 -14.52 15.96 15.41
N ALA A 38 -14.33 16.40 14.16
CA ALA A 38 -13.92 17.76 13.85
C ALA A 38 -15.10 18.69 14.17
N VAL A 39 -14.92 19.54 15.19
CA VAL A 39 -15.78 20.69 15.47
C VAL A 39 -15.63 21.66 14.30
N ALA A 40 -16.76 22.06 13.71
CA ALA A 40 -16.81 23.02 12.62
C ALA A 40 -16.38 24.41 13.11
N GLU A 41 -15.41 25.02 12.43
CA GLU A 41 -15.05 26.43 12.59
C GLU A 41 -15.37 27.14 11.26
N ASP A 42 -16.29 28.11 11.32
CA ASP A 42 -16.73 28.97 10.22
C ASP A 42 -15.69 30.03 9.91
N THR A 43 -15.19 30.12 8.65
CA THR A 43 -14.87 31.38 7.96
C THR A 43 -14.51 31.17 6.46
N PRO A 44 -14.55 32.20 5.59
CA PRO A 44 -15.67 32.51 4.70
C PRO A 44 -15.40 32.24 3.21
N ALA A 45 -16.45 32.39 2.40
CA ALA A 45 -16.53 32.14 0.98
C ALA A 45 -15.74 33.11 0.07
N ALA A 46 -15.27 32.55 -1.06
CA ALA A 46 -15.20 33.09 -2.45
C ALA A 46 -13.88 32.64 -3.10
N SER A 47 -13.89 31.90 -4.21
CA SER A 47 -14.24 32.45 -5.53
C SER A 47 -14.92 31.42 -6.44
N SER A 48 -15.96 31.90 -7.11
CA SER A 48 -16.77 31.26 -8.13
C SER A 48 -15.98 30.94 -9.41
N ASP A 49 -15.85 29.65 -9.71
CA ASP A 49 -15.82 29.14 -11.08
C ASP A 49 -16.71 27.89 -11.09
N THR A 50 -17.97 28.05 -11.49
CA THR A 50 -18.98 27.00 -11.51
C THR A 50 -18.74 26.07 -12.71
N PRO A 51 -18.28 24.81 -12.56
CA PRO A 51 -18.36 23.85 -13.65
C PRO A 51 -19.81 23.36 -13.71
N LYS A 52 -20.37 23.29 -14.92
CA LYS A 52 -21.75 22.85 -15.17
C LYS A 52 -22.06 21.56 -14.40
N ILE A 53 -23.05 21.63 -13.52
CA ILE A 53 -23.59 20.47 -12.79
C ILE A 53 -24.42 19.66 -13.78
N GLU A 54 -23.79 18.70 -14.46
CA GLU A 54 -24.51 17.71 -15.26
C GLU A 54 -25.15 16.71 -14.30
N LYS A 55 -26.48 16.69 -14.25
CA LYS A 55 -27.23 15.62 -13.59
C LYS A 55 -27.10 14.36 -14.43
N ALA A 56 -26.35 13.36 -13.99
CA ALA A 56 -26.39 12.04 -14.58
C ALA A 56 -27.46 11.21 -13.87
N LYS A 57 -28.25 10.52 -14.69
CA LYS A 57 -29.25 9.58 -14.22
C LYS A 57 -28.57 8.25 -13.92
N ASP A 58 -28.77 7.75 -12.71
CA ASP A 58 -28.23 6.45 -12.32
C ASP A 58 -28.79 5.35 -13.26
N VAL A 59 -27.91 4.49 -13.77
CA VAL A 59 -28.25 3.52 -14.84
C VAL A 59 -29.25 2.48 -14.34
N PHE A 60 -29.19 2.12 -13.05
CA PHE A 60 -30.01 1.06 -12.46
C PHE A 60 -31.26 1.59 -11.76
N TYR A 61 -31.12 2.61 -10.91
CA TYR A 61 -32.24 3.11 -10.09
C TYR A 61 -32.93 4.36 -10.66
N LYS A 62 -32.41 4.92 -11.77
CA LYS A 62 -32.99 6.07 -12.48
C LYS A 62 -33.19 7.32 -11.61
N THR A 63 -32.59 7.36 -10.42
CA THR A 63 -32.58 8.50 -9.50
C THR A 63 -31.66 9.58 -10.05
N GLU A 64 -32.10 10.83 -10.01
CA GLU A 64 -31.25 11.97 -10.35
C GLU A 64 -30.31 12.26 -9.17
N GLY A 65 -29.01 12.08 -9.39
CA GLY A 65 -27.97 12.45 -8.44
C GLY A 65 -27.08 13.54 -9.00
N ILE A 66 -26.48 14.35 -8.11
CA ILE A 66 -25.34 15.18 -8.49
C ILE A 66 -24.21 14.23 -8.84
N VAL A 67 -23.63 14.36 -10.04
CA VAL A 67 -22.45 13.60 -10.44
C VAL A 67 -21.30 14.06 -9.58
N SER A 68 -21.02 13.32 -8.51
CA SER A 68 -19.86 13.55 -7.68
C SER A 68 -18.65 12.88 -8.34
N GLY A 69 -18.00 13.61 -9.24
CA GLY A 69 -16.77 13.20 -9.90
C GLY A 69 -16.60 13.88 -11.27
N PRO A 70 -15.36 14.00 -11.80
CA PRO A 70 -15.13 14.47 -13.16
C PRO A 70 -15.93 13.61 -14.17
N PRO A 71 -16.43 14.19 -15.28
CA PRO A 71 -17.13 13.39 -16.30
C PRO A 71 -16.20 12.34 -16.90
N ALA A 72 -16.71 11.10 -17.02
CA ALA A 72 -15.95 10.00 -17.57
C ALA A 72 -15.47 10.30 -19.02
N PRO A 73 -14.18 10.12 -19.34
CA PRO A 73 -13.69 10.31 -20.70
C PRO A 73 -14.41 9.36 -21.66
N LYS A 74 -14.92 9.92 -22.77
CA LYS A 74 -15.50 9.14 -23.87
C LYS A 74 -14.39 8.55 -24.72
N LEU A 75 -13.78 7.46 -24.25
CA LEU A 75 -12.73 6.74 -24.98
C LEU A 75 -13.36 5.86 -26.06
N LYS A 76 -12.89 6.01 -27.30
CA LYS A 76 -13.37 5.24 -28.46
C LYS A 76 -12.32 4.19 -28.86
N TYR A 77 -12.75 2.93 -28.98
CA TYR A 77 -11.98 1.86 -29.61
C TYR A 77 -12.08 2.02 -31.14
N PRO A 78 -11.00 1.89 -31.94
CA PRO A 78 -9.64 1.46 -31.60
C PRO A 78 -8.63 2.58 -31.27
N ASP A 79 -8.96 3.85 -31.53
CA ASP A 79 -8.01 4.98 -31.47
C ASP A 79 -7.38 5.21 -30.09
N ASN A 80 -8.12 4.92 -29.01
CA ASN A 80 -7.66 5.12 -27.62
C ASN A 80 -7.17 3.85 -26.92
N TYR A 81 -7.39 2.69 -27.53
CA TYR A 81 -7.03 1.36 -27.00
C TYR A 81 -6.36 0.54 -28.09
N GLY A 82 -5.37 1.16 -28.73
CA GLY A 82 -4.73 0.63 -29.93
C GLY A 82 -4.15 -0.76 -29.70
N THR A 83 -4.14 -1.57 -30.76
CA THR A 83 -3.33 -2.78 -30.81
C THR A 83 -1.90 -2.36 -31.12
N TYR A 84 -0.94 -2.63 -30.23
CA TYR A 84 0.47 -2.40 -30.51
C TYR A 84 1.04 -3.65 -31.18
N GLY A 85 1.09 -3.63 -32.52
CA GLY A 85 1.56 -4.75 -33.33
C GLY A 85 0.57 -5.94 -33.34
N THR A 86 1.07 -7.15 -33.05
CA THR A 86 0.28 -8.39 -33.03
C THR A 86 -0.49 -8.61 -31.71
N PHE A 87 -0.14 -7.88 -30.66
CA PHE A 87 -0.70 -8.07 -29.33
C PHE A 87 -1.66 -6.94 -28.95
N GLN A 88 -2.83 -7.32 -28.44
CA GLN A 88 -3.80 -6.37 -27.88
C GLN A 88 -3.22 -5.70 -26.63
N SER A 89 -3.44 -4.38 -26.47
CA SER A 89 -3.00 -3.61 -25.30
C SER A 89 -3.38 -4.24 -23.96
N ARG A 90 -4.53 -4.93 -23.90
CA ARG A 90 -4.98 -5.67 -22.72
C ARG A 90 -4.02 -6.80 -22.34
N THR A 91 -3.52 -7.55 -23.30
CA THR A 91 -2.64 -8.70 -23.05
C THR A 91 -1.29 -8.25 -22.53
N ILE A 92 -0.73 -7.18 -23.10
CA ILE A 92 0.55 -6.59 -22.65
C ILE A 92 0.43 -6.10 -21.21
N LEU A 93 -0.63 -5.33 -20.92
CA LEU A 93 -0.89 -4.82 -19.58
C LEU A 93 -1.13 -5.97 -18.60
N TRP A 94 -1.92 -6.97 -18.98
CA TRP A 94 -2.17 -8.15 -18.16
C TRP A 94 -0.88 -8.90 -17.82
N MET A 95 -0.01 -9.14 -18.80
CA MET A 95 1.28 -9.80 -18.56
C MET A 95 2.18 -8.99 -17.61
N ALA A 96 2.27 -7.67 -17.79
CA ALA A 96 3.02 -6.81 -16.87
C ALA A 96 2.44 -6.84 -15.44
N ASN A 97 1.11 -6.81 -15.33
CA ASN A 97 0.41 -6.83 -14.04
C ASN A 97 0.57 -8.17 -13.33
N GLN A 98 0.51 -9.28 -14.06
CA GLN A 98 0.77 -10.61 -13.51
C GLN A 98 2.20 -10.72 -12.97
N GLN A 99 3.19 -10.28 -13.76
CA GLN A 99 4.58 -10.34 -13.34
C GLN A 99 4.82 -9.52 -12.07
N HIS A 100 4.25 -8.32 -11.97
CA HIS A 100 4.38 -7.49 -10.77
C HIS A 100 3.67 -8.12 -9.56
N LEU A 101 2.46 -8.65 -9.72
CA LEU A 101 1.70 -9.26 -8.60
C LEU A 101 2.33 -10.56 -8.09
N TYR A 102 2.90 -11.39 -8.96
CA TYR A 102 3.62 -12.60 -8.53
C TYR A 102 4.82 -12.24 -7.65
N PHE A 103 5.61 -11.24 -8.02
CA PHE A 103 6.71 -10.77 -7.19
C PHE A 103 6.25 -9.94 -5.98
N GLY A 104 5.16 -9.18 -6.09
CA GLY A 104 4.58 -8.39 -5.00
C GLY A 104 4.10 -9.26 -3.84
N SER A 105 3.42 -10.38 -4.14
CA SER A 105 3.02 -11.34 -3.11
C SER A 105 4.22 -12.01 -2.42
N PHE A 106 5.29 -12.30 -3.15
CA PHE A 106 6.54 -12.82 -2.58
C PHE A 106 7.19 -11.83 -1.61
N VAL A 107 7.26 -10.55 -1.99
CA VAL A 107 7.81 -9.47 -1.14
C VAL A 107 7.01 -9.26 0.15
N LEU A 108 5.70 -9.48 0.14
CA LEU A 108 4.89 -9.43 1.36
C LEU A 108 5.03 -10.71 2.20
N ALA A 109 5.11 -11.87 1.57
CA ALA A 109 5.16 -13.16 2.27
C ALA A 109 6.48 -13.38 3.04
N VAL A 110 7.63 -13.04 2.46
CA VAL A 110 8.95 -13.35 3.08
C VAL A 110 9.18 -12.58 4.39
N PRO A 111 8.97 -11.26 4.50
CA PRO A 111 9.13 -10.54 5.76
C PRO A 111 8.15 -11.00 6.83
N MET A 112 6.92 -11.36 6.44
CA MET A 112 5.94 -11.93 7.37
C MET A 112 6.42 -13.29 7.89
N PHE A 113 6.99 -14.13 7.03
CA PHE A 113 7.57 -15.41 7.42
C PHE A 113 8.80 -15.24 8.35
N VAL A 114 9.69 -14.29 8.03
CA VAL A 114 10.84 -13.94 8.90
C VAL A 114 10.36 -13.51 10.27
N MET A 115 9.35 -12.63 10.35
CA MET A 115 8.76 -12.20 11.62
C MET A 115 8.27 -13.38 12.46
N VAL A 116 7.63 -14.37 11.84
CA VAL A 116 7.18 -15.59 12.55
C VAL A 116 8.36 -16.43 13.04
N VAL A 117 9.40 -16.62 12.21
CA VAL A 117 10.58 -17.41 12.59
C VAL A 117 11.39 -16.73 13.69
N GLU A 118 11.54 -15.41 13.64
CA GLU A 118 12.19 -14.61 14.68
C GLU A 118 11.40 -14.70 15.99
N LEU A 119 10.07 -14.58 15.93
CA LEU A 119 9.20 -14.77 17.10
C LEU A 119 9.38 -16.17 17.71
N VAL A 120 9.36 -17.23 16.89
CA VAL A 120 9.62 -18.60 17.34
C VAL A 120 11.02 -18.74 17.94
N GLY A 121 12.04 -18.12 17.34
CA GLY A 121 13.41 -18.08 17.84
C GLY A 121 13.54 -17.39 19.20
N MET A 122 12.77 -16.32 19.44
CA MET A 122 12.69 -15.61 20.73
C MET A 122 11.95 -16.39 21.81
N LEU A 123 10.93 -17.16 21.41
CA LEU A 123 10.17 -18.05 22.31
C LEU A 123 10.96 -19.30 22.70
N GLN A 124 11.95 -19.69 21.90
CA GLN A 124 12.73 -20.90 22.11
C GLN A 124 13.62 -20.82 23.36
N LYS A 125 13.62 -21.87 24.19
CA LYS A 125 14.41 -21.92 25.43
C LYS A 125 15.85 -22.37 25.20
N ASP A 126 16.07 -23.22 24.19
CA ASP A 126 17.38 -23.74 23.83
C ASP A 126 18.17 -22.73 23.00
N LYS A 127 19.28 -22.24 23.56
CA LYS A 127 20.15 -21.24 22.92
C LYS A 127 20.68 -21.69 21.55
N ARG A 128 20.93 -22.99 21.38
CA ARG A 128 21.41 -23.54 20.09
C ARG A 128 20.34 -23.49 19.01
N MET A 129 19.08 -23.76 19.36
CA MET A 129 17.97 -23.74 18.41
C MET A 129 17.51 -22.32 18.10
N SER A 130 17.47 -21.45 19.12
CA SER A 130 17.21 -20.01 18.96
C SER A 130 18.18 -19.38 17.94
N LYS A 131 19.49 -19.68 18.05
CA LYS A 131 20.49 -19.18 17.10
C LYS A 131 20.23 -19.65 15.65
N LYS A 132 19.81 -20.91 15.44
CA LYS A 132 19.51 -21.41 14.10
C LYS A 132 18.32 -20.70 13.45
N TYR A 133 17.28 -20.36 14.22
CA TYR A 133 16.14 -19.60 13.70
C TYR A 133 16.50 -18.16 13.39
N ASP A 134 17.36 -17.54 14.21
CA ASP A 134 17.90 -16.20 13.98
C ASP A 134 18.77 -16.14 12.71
N ASP A 135 19.70 -17.10 12.55
CA ASP A 135 20.53 -17.21 11.35
C ASP A 135 19.66 -17.41 10.08
N LEU A 136 18.62 -18.25 10.17
CA LEU A 136 17.66 -18.48 9.08
C LEU A 136 16.87 -17.23 8.70
N ALA A 137 16.36 -16.51 9.69
CA ALA A 137 15.64 -15.25 9.50
C ALA A 137 16.53 -14.20 8.82
N HIS A 138 17.81 -14.13 9.22
CA HIS A 138 18.78 -13.20 8.64
C HIS A 138 19.04 -13.50 7.15
N GLU A 139 19.24 -14.76 6.78
CA GLU A 139 19.45 -15.12 5.37
C GLU A 139 18.21 -14.85 4.50
N PHE A 140 17.01 -15.12 5.01
CA PHE A 140 15.79 -14.82 4.28
C PHE A 140 15.56 -13.31 4.09
N MET A 141 15.87 -12.48 5.09
CA MET A 141 15.79 -11.02 4.95
C MET A 141 16.76 -10.50 3.88
N LYS A 142 17.97 -11.05 3.82
CA LYS A 142 18.95 -10.68 2.79
C LYS A 142 18.45 -10.98 1.38
N ILE A 143 17.80 -12.13 1.18
CA ILE A 143 17.21 -12.49 -0.12
C ILE A 143 15.99 -11.61 -0.43
N SER A 144 15.17 -11.29 0.58
CA SER A 144 13.97 -10.44 0.45
C SER A 144 14.30 -9.04 -0.06
N LEU A 145 15.41 -8.43 0.39
CA LEU A 145 15.85 -7.11 -0.06
C LEU A 145 16.14 -7.07 -1.57
N THR A 146 16.76 -8.13 -2.11
CA THR A 146 16.98 -8.25 -3.56
C THR A 146 15.67 -8.37 -4.33
N ALA A 147 14.72 -9.15 -3.81
CA ALA A 147 13.40 -9.31 -4.43
C ALA A 147 12.57 -8.01 -4.39
N TYR A 148 12.72 -7.20 -3.35
CA TYR A 148 12.09 -5.87 -3.28
C TYR A 148 12.57 -4.97 -4.43
N SER A 149 13.87 -4.97 -4.73
CA SER A 149 14.44 -4.20 -5.85
C SER A 149 13.86 -4.64 -7.20
N ILE A 150 13.79 -5.94 -7.47
CA ILE A 150 13.19 -6.48 -8.70
C ILE A 150 11.72 -6.08 -8.81
N THR A 151 10.97 -6.17 -7.70
CA THR A 151 9.56 -5.78 -7.65
C THR A 151 9.36 -4.29 -7.91
N ALA A 152 10.27 -3.44 -7.43
CA ALA A 152 10.26 -2.02 -7.71
C ALA A 152 10.50 -1.72 -9.20
N ILE A 153 11.45 -2.42 -9.84
CA ILE A 153 11.69 -2.30 -11.29
C ILE A 153 10.45 -2.74 -12.08
N LEU A 154 9.85 -3.88 -11.71
CA LEU A 154 8.63 -4.37 -12.35
C LEU A 154 7.43 -3.44 -12.11
N GLY A 155 7.32 -2.82 -10.95
CA GLY A 155 6.31 -1.81 -10.65
C GLY A 155 6.51 -0.53 -11.46
N GLY A 156 7.75 -0.09 -11.64
CA GLY A 156 8.08 1.01 -12.54
C GLY A 156 7.71 0.70 -13.99
N LEU A 157 8.03 -0.51 -14.46
CA LEU A 157 7.64 -0.99 -15.79
C LEU A 157 6.11 -1.06 -15.94
N LEU A 158 5.40 -1.48 -14.90
CA LEU A 158 3.95 -1.51 -14.87
C LEU A 158 3.35 -0.11 -15.04
N ILE A 159 3.79 0.86 -14.24
CA ILE A 159 3.33 2.25 -14.33
C ILE A 159 3.63 2.80 -15.72
N PHE A 160 4.84 2.56 -16.24
CA PHE A 160 5.21 2.96 -17.60
C PHE A 160 4.25 2.37 -18.65
N THR A 161 3.89 1.09 -18.51
CA THR A 161 2.95 0.41 -19.41
C THR A 161 1.55 1.01 -19.31
N PHE A 162 1.08 1.36 -18.10
CA PHE A 162 -0.20 2.05 -17.91
C PHE A 162 -0.21 3.44 -18.55
N LEU A 163 0.85 4.22 -18.39
CA LEU A 163 0.97 5.56 -18.98
C LEU A 163 1.06 5.51 -20.52
N ALA A 164 1.75 4.51 -21.07
CA ALA A 164 1.92 4.36 -22.52
C ALA A 164 0.66 3.81 -23.22
N LEU A 165 0.03 2.76 -22.66
CA LEU A 165 -1.08 2.05 -23.32
C LEU A 165 -2.46 2.57 -22.90
N TYR A 166 -2.58 3.20 -21.72
CA TYR A 166 -3.86 3.63 -21.13
C TYR A 166 -3.81 5.08 -20.57
N PRO A 167 -3.33 6.10 -21.33
CA PRO A 167 -3.14 7.46 -20.83
C PRO A 167 -4.45 8.13 -20.38
N GLY A 168 -5.53 7.99 -21.16
CA GLY A 168 -6.82 8.62 -20.83
C GLY A 168 -7.47 8.04 -19.57
N PHE A 169 -7.36 6.72 -19.37
CA PHE A 169 -7.86 6.05 -18.18
C PHE A 169 -7.06 6.43 -16.93
N PHE A 170 -5.73 6.43 -17.02
CA PHE A 170 -4.87 6.77 -15.88
C PHE A 170 -4.99 8.24 -15.47
N MET A 171 -5.13 9.16 -16.43
CA MET A 171 -5.36 10.59 -16.15
C MET A 171 -6.70 10.84 -15.47
N TYR A 172 -7.76 10.13 -15.87
CA TYR A 172 -9.05 10.19 -15.19
C TYR A 172 -8.98 9.67 -13.76
N LEU A 173 -8.33 8.53 -13.56
CA LEU A 173 -8.12 7.94 -12.24
C LEU A 173 -7.30 8.88 -11.33
N ALA A 174 -6.23 9.49 -11.86
CA ALA A 174 -5.47 10.51 -11.13
C ALA A 174 -6.32 11.72 -10.75
N SER A 175 -7.23 12.17 -11.62
CA SER A 175 -8.12 13.31 -11.32
C SER A 175 -9.10 13.02 -10.18
N ILE A 176 -9.58 11.77 -10.06
CA ILE A 176 -10.46 11.32 -8.96
C ILE A 176 -9.70 11.22 -7.64
N PHE A 177 -8.45 10.73 -7.67
CA PHE A 177 -7.67 10.54 -6.45
C PHE A 177 -6.99 11.81 -5.93
N ARG A 178 -6.99 12.92 -6.69
CA ARG A 178 -6.40 14.21 -6.26
C ARG A 178 -6.89 14.72 -4.90
N PRO A 179 -8.20 14.72 -4.58
CA PRO A 179 -8.69 15.17 -3.27
C PRO A 179 -8.26 14.23 -2.14
N VAL A 180 -8.25 12.92 -2.37
CA VAL A 180 -7.85 11.92 -1.36
C VAL A 180 -6.38 12.05 -0.99
N MET A 181 -5.51 12.38 -1.97
CA MET A 181 -4.07 12.57 -1.76
C MET A 181 -3.71 13.80 -0.91
N HIS A 182 -4.61 14.79 -0.75
CA HIS A 182 -4.37 15.97 0.09
C HIS A 182 -4.99 15.85 1.49
N VAL A 183 -5.95 14.94 1.67
CA VAL A 183 -6.68 14.71 2.93
C VAL A 183 -5.94 13.71 3.83
N TYR A 184 -4.95 13.00 3.29
CA TYR A 184 -3.99 12.17 4.04
C TYR A 184 -2.65 12.89 4.17
#